data_AF-A0A3D4TJT2-F1
#
_entry.id   AF-A0A3D4TJT2-F1
#
_cell.length_a   1.000
_cell.length_b   1.000
_cell.length_c   1.000
_cell.angle_alpha   90.00
_cell.angle_beta   90.00
_cell.angle_gamma   90.00
#
_symmetry.space_group_name_H-M   'P 1'
#
loop_
_entity.id
_entity.type
_entity.pdbx_description
1 polymer ?
#
loop_
_entity_poly.entity_id
_entity_poly.type
_entity_poly.pdbx_seq_one_letter_code
_entity_poly.pdbx_strand_id
1 'polypeptide(L)' 'MWLDLQVQRRLQAAGQDFVLDVSLQCTQRQVVLFGPSGAGKSLTLRAVAGLEAAKRG' A
#
# COMPACT_ATOMS: atom_id res chain seq x y z
N MET A 1 -16.24 -9.71 -3.76
CA MET A 1 -14.88 -9.14 -3.70
C MET A 1 -14.85 -8.14 -2.56
N TRP A 2 -13.91 -8.24 -1.61
CA TRP A 2 -13.87 -7.39 -0.42
C TRP A 2 -13.00 -6.14 -0.62
N LEU A 3 -11.90 -6.27 -1.35
CA LEU A 3 -10.99 -5.18 -1.67
C LEU A 3 -10.31 -5.46 -3.02
N ASP A 4 -10.22 -4.45 -3.85
CA ASP A 4 -9.34 -4.39 -5.02
C ASP A 4 -8.61 -3.06 -4.93
N LEU A 5 -7.29 -3.13 -4.85
CA LEU A 5 -6.43 -2.00 -4.60
C LEU A 5 -5.21 -2.09 -5.50
N GLN A 6 -4.94 -0.99 -6.19
CA GLN A 6 -3.68 -0.77 -6.87
C GLN A 6 -3.13 0.58 -6.47
N VAL A 7 -1.90 0.60 -5.97
CA VAL A 7 -1.22 1.80 -5.50
C VAL A 7 0.21 1.78 -5.96
N GLN A 8 0.58 2.81 -6.71
CA GLN A 8 1.97 3.08 -7.07
C GLN A 8 2.36 4.47 -6.59
N ARG A 9 3.37 4.52 -5.72
CA ARG A 9 3.88 5.76 -5.13
C ARG A 9 5.37 5.68 -4.87
N ARG A 10 6.06 6.75 -5.22
CA ARG A 10 7.44 6.99 -4.83
C ARG A 10 7.47 8.04 -3.74
N LEU A 11 8.16 7.74 -2.65
CA LEU A 11 8.37 8.58 -1.49
C LEU A 11 9.86 8.88 -1.39
N GLN A 12 10.18 10.15 -1.20
CA GLN A 12 11.55 10.61 -1.02
C GLN A 12 11.63 11.39 0.28
N ALA A 13 12.48 10.94 1.20
CA ALA A 13 12.68 11.60 2.49
C ALA A 13 14.10 11.36 3.00
N ALA A 14 14.77 12.40 3.47
CA ALA A 14 16.09 12.32 4.11
C ALA A 14 17.12 11.49 3.30
N GLY A 15 17.16 11.66 1.98
CA GLY A 15 18.08 10.95 1.08
C GLY A 15 17.70 9.49 0.80
N GLN A 16 16.60 8.99 1.36
CA GLN A 16 16.06 7.66 1.10
C GLN A 16 14.97 7.74 0.04
N ASP A 17 14.95 6.73 -0.83
CA ASP A 17 13.94 6.55 -1.85
C ASP A 17 13.18 5.25 -1.57
N PHE A 18 11.86 5.35 -1.52
CA PHE A 18 11.00 4.20 -1.28
C PHE A 18 9.88 4.18 -2.32
N VAL A 19 9.70 3.02 -2.96
CA VAL A 19 8.60 2.80 -3.89
C VAL A 19 7.61 1.84 -3.25
N LEU A 20 6.39 2.33 -3.02
CA LEU A 20 5.23 1.49 -2.76
C LEU A 20 4.61 1.11 -4.09
N ASP A 21 4.71 -0.17 -4.45
CA ASP A 21 4.02 -0.76 -5.60
C ASP A 21 3.22 -1.96 -5.11
N VAL A 22 1.92 -1.78 -4.96
CA VAL A 22 1.01 -2.77 -4.39
C VAL A 22 -0.16 -2.99 -5.32
N SER A 23 -0.36 -4.24 -5.71
CA SER A 23 -1.55 -4.75 -6.38
C SER A 23 -2.14 -5.86 -5.51
N LEU A 24 -3.35 -5.63 -4.99
CA LEU A 24 -3.99 -6.51 -4.02
C LEU A 24 -5.45 -6.76 -4.40
N GLN A 25 -5.81 -8.03 -4.48
CA GLN A 25 -7.19 -8.48 -4.60
C GLN A 25 -7.52 -9.37 -3.42
N CYS A 26 -8.50 -8.96 -2.62
CA CYS A 26 -8.96 -9.70 -1.45
C CYS A 26 -10.38 -10.22 -1.68
N THR A 27 -10.53 -11.54 -1.55
CA THR A 27 -11.83 -12.21 -1.59
C THR A 27 -12.30 -12.58 -0.19
N GLN A 28 -11.39 -12.60 0.80
CA GLN A 28 -11.68 -12.87 2.21
C GLN A 28 -11.96 -11.58 3.00
N ARG A 29 -12.73 -11.73 4.08
CA ARG A 29 -13.06 -10.64 5.01
C ARG A 29 -11.88 -10.19 5.89
N GLN A 30 -10.94 -11.09 6.16
CA GLN A 30 -9.78 -10.83 7.01
C GLN A 30 -8.51 -11.17 6.23
N VAL A 31 -7.61 -10.20 6.15
CA VAL A 31 -6.34 -10.29 5.43
C VAL A 31 -5.25 -9.66 6.28
N VAL A 32 -4.07 -10.29 6.31
CA VAL A 32 -2.91 -9.84 7.09
C VAL A 32 -1.81 -9.39 6.14
N LEU A 33 -1.28 -8.18 6.37
CA LEU A 33 -0.07 -7.68 5.70
C LEU A 33 1.15 -7.99 6.58
N PHE A 34 2.00 -8.91 6.13
CA PHE A 34 3.21 -9.32 6.84
C PHE A 34 4.48 -8.92 6.07
N GLY A 35 5.57 -8.61 6.80
CA GLY A 35 6.86 -8.26 6.21
C GLY A 35 7.76 -7.44 7.15
N PRO A 36 9.04 -7.22 6.79
CA PRO A 36 10.01 -6.50 7.61
C PRO A 36 9.62 -5.04 7.85
N SER A 37 10.27 -4.39 8.83
CA SER A 37 10.10 -2.94 9.05
C SER A 37 10.46 -2.17 7.78
N GLY A 38 9.73 -1.09 7.47
CA GLY A 38 9.94 -0.30 6.26
C GLY A 38 9.33 -0.86 4.96
N ALA A 39 8.79 -2.08 4.94
CA ALA A 39 8.23 -2.71 3.74
C ALA A 39 6.94 -2.07 3.17
N GLY A 40 6.46 -0.95 3.72
CA GLY A 40 5.26 -0.26 3.22
C GLY A 40 3.91 -0.76 3.77
N LYS A 41 3.90 -1.61 4.82
CA LYS A 41 2.66 -2.14 5.44
C LYS A 41 1.68 -1.03 5.87
N SER A 42 2.14 -0.11 6.72
CA SER A 42 1.30 0.99 7.22
C SER A 42 0.86 1.93 6.10
N LEU A 43 1.72 2.13 5.09
CA LEU A 43 1.42 2.98 3.95
C LEU A 43 0.33 2.35 3.06
N THR A 44 0.37 1.04 2.88
CA THR A 44 -0.68 0.27 2.20
C THR A 44 -2.02 0.41 2.93
N LEU A 45 -2.04 0.27 4.26
CA LEU A 45 -3.25 0.45 5.06
C LEU A 45 -3.81 1.88 4.98
N ARG A 46 -2.94 2.89 4.97
CA ARG A 46 -3.37 4.29 4.77
C ARG A 46 -3.99 4.49 3.38
N ALA A 47 -3.46 3.85 2.34
CA ALA A 47 -4.07 3.89 1.01
C ALA A 47 -5.45 3.21 0.96
N VAL A 48 -5.61 2.05 1.63
CA VAL A 48 -6.92 1.39 1.80
C VAL A 48 -7.93 2.31 2.51
N ALA A 49 -7.46 3.05 3.52
CA ALA A 49 -8.29 4.01 4.27
C ALA A 49 -8.57 5.32 3.51
N GLY A 50 -8.05 5.51 2.30
CA GLY A 50 -8.17 6.76 1.53
C GLY A 50 -7.34 7.92 2.09
N LEU A 51 -6.42 7.66 3.02
CA LEU A 51 -5.53 8.64 3.63
C LEU A 51 -4.27 8.92 2.79
N GLU A 52 -3.97 8.02 1.86
CA GLU A 52 -2.97 8.24 0.81
C GLU A 52 -3.68 8.19 -0.54
N ALA A 53 -3.38 9.13 -1.42
CA ALA A 53 -3.98 9.12 -2.75
C ALA A 53 -3.51 7.89 -3.52
N ALA A 54 -4.39 6.93 -3.77
CA ALA A 54 -4.16 5.90 -4.77
C ALA A 54 -4.03 6.60 -6.13
N LYS A 55 -2.83 6.61 -6.72
CA LYS A 55 -2.67 7.06 -8.10
C LYS A 55 -3.00 5.86 -8.98
N ARG A 56 -4.13 5.93 -9.68
CA ARG A 56 -4.35 5.15 -10.90
C ARG A 56 -3.62 5.85 -12.04
N GLY A 57 -2.77 5.10 -12.73
CA GLY A 57 -2.74 5.08 -14.18
C GLY A 57 -3.61 3.91 -14.62
#